data_AF-A0A210QB72-F1
#
_entry.id   AF-A0A210QB72-F1
#
_cell.length_a   1.000
_cell.length_b   1.000
_cell.length_c   1.000
_cell.angle_alpha   90.00
_cell.angle_beta   90.00
_cell.angle_gamma   90.00
#
_symmetry.space_group_name_H-M   'P 1'
#
loop_
_entity.id
_entity.type
_entity.pdbx_description
1 polymer ?
#
loop_
_entity_poly.entity_id
_entity_poly.type
_entity_poly.pdbx_seq_one_letter_code
_entity_poly.pdbx_strand_id
1 'polypeptide(L)'
;MDTTNTDLEERPSHRLEVRDKGSLASFREGPFIGHNTLVTHAEFLKVANYNQEPRVFRLLPVGGASNFIGDVFSLIIWYFMCVYSCCVIPIACYCDNTVINIANAAVLCVLLMYYIIGIYTITRNKTKLKRMLCVAETTADRYQGYQNYFFEVGSNNTEQLTFLNMKHRKKLRQEIVIRKGKGMVVMLCARSYWRSRIIYPIICLAVLSLFNLIGVIVQLETMKRVKG
;
A
#
# COMPACT_ATOMS: atom_id res chain seq x y z
N MET A 1 -47.15 -18.97 12.56
CA MET A 1 -47.07 -17.86 11.60
C MET A 1 -46.29 -16.76 12.30
N ASP A 2 -44.96 -16.81 12.25
CA ASP A 2 -44.13 -16.19 11.19
C ASP A 2 -44.57 -14.73 10.97
N THR A 3 -43.76 -13.72 11.27
CA THR A 3 -42.39 -13.54 10.76
C THR A 3 -41.57 -12.61 11.64
N THR A 4 -40.36 -13.07 11.95
CA THR A 4 -39.16 -12.29 12.26
C THR A 4 -38.85 -11.29 11.14
N ASN A 5 -38.84 -10.00 11.45
CA ASN A 5 -38.03 -9.01 10.74
C ASN A 5 -36.93 -8.57 11.71
N THR A 6 -35.90 -9.40 11.81
CA THR A 6 -34.59 -8.93 12.30
C THR A 6 -34.04 -8.00 11.26
N ASP A 7 -33.80 -6.76 11.66
CA ASP A 7 -32.98 -5.78 10.98
C ASP A 7 -31.71 -6.46 10.47
N LEU A 8 -31.71 -6.77 9.17
CA LEU A 8 -30.50 -7.00 8.41
C LEU A 8 -29.78 -5.64 8.38
N GLU A 9 -29.01 -5.35 9.42
CA GLU A 9 -27.96 -4.34 9.36
C GLU A 9 -27.17 -4.61 8.09
N GLU A 10 -27.33 -3.70 7.11
CA GLU A 10 -26.61 -3.69 5.85
C GLU A 10 -25.11 -3.74 6.15
N ARG A 11 -24.53 -4.95 6.06
CA ARG A 11 -23.08 -5.13 6.00
C ARG A 11 -22.58 -4.24 4.87
N PRO A 12 -21.54 -3.41 5.08
CA PRO A 12 -21.06 -2.53 4.03
C PRO A 12 -20.65 -3.39 2.82
N SER A 13 -21.41 -3.26 1.74
CA SER A 13 -21.27 -3.96 0.46
C SER A 13 -20.08 -3.46 -0.35
N HIS A 14 -19.10 -2.82 0.30
CA HIS A 14 -17.86 -2.41 -0.35
C HIS A 14 -16.94 -3.62 -0.51
N ARG A 15 -16.87 -4.12 -1.75
CA ARG A 15 -15.80 -5.02 -2.20
C ARG A 15 -14.44 -4.36 -1.96
N LEU A 16 -13.83 -4.63 -0.80
CA LEU A 16 -12.42 -4.36 -0.52
C LEU A 16 -11.50 -5.39 -1.20
N GLU A 17 -12.07 -6.24 -2.05
CA GLU A 17 -11.34 -7.26 -2.80
C GLU A 17 -10.66 -6.64 -4.02
N VAL A 18 -9.38 -6.96 -4.17
CA VAL A 18 -8.56 -6.60 -5.30
C VAL A 18 -8.37 -7.83 -6.15
N ARG A 19 -8.74 -7.71 -7.42
CA ARG A 19 -8.49 -8.75 -8.43
C ARG A 19 -7.09 -8.65 -8.98
N ASP A 20 -6.58 -9.76 -9.49
CA ASP A 20 -5.25 -9.77 -10.03
C ASP A 20 -5.12 -8.82 -11.23
N LYS A 21 -4.12 -7.95 -11.15
CA LYS A 21 -3.75 -7.00 -12.18
C LYS A 21 -2.31 -7.27 -12.56
N GLY A 22 -1.99 -7.25 -13.85
CA GLY A 22 -0.62 -7.41 -14.33
C GLY A 22 0.35 -6.41 -13.68
N SER A 23 1.64 -6.73 -13.70
CA SER A 23 2.70 -5.90 -13.10
C SER A 23 2.68 -4.46 -13.61
N LEU A 24 2.48 -4.26 -14.92
CA LEU A 24 2.41 -2.95 -15.56
C LEU A 24 1.29 -2.07 -14.98
N ALA A 25 0.12 -2.66 -14.73
CA ALA A 25 -0.99 -1.93 -14.12
C ALA A 25 -0.67 -1.48 -12.69
N SER A 26 0.07 -2.30 -11.93
CA SER A 26 0.51 -1.91 -10.58
C SER A 26 1.55 -0.79 -10.60
N PHE A 27 2.47 -0.78 -11.57
CA PHE A 27 3.41 0.34 -11.74
C PHE A 27 2.70 1.63 -12.17
N ARG A 28 1.65 1.50 -13.00
CA ARG A 28 0.82 2.63 -13.44
C ARG A 28 0.06 3.29 -12.28
N GLU A 29 -0.47 2.48 -11.35
CA GLU A 29 -1.12 2.97 -10.11
C GLU A 29 -0.14 3.70 -9.17
N GLY A 30 1.15 3.35 -9.27
CA GLY A 30 2.20 3.98 -8.49
C GLY A 30 2.19 3.58 -7.00
N PRO A 31 3.15 4.09 -6.23
CA PRO A 31 3.33 3.71 -4.83
C PRO A 31 2.20 4.21 -3.93
N PHE A 32 1.58 5.35 -4.26
CA PHE A 32 0.58 5.99 -3.41
C PHE A 32 -0.73 5.22 -3.38
N ILE A 33 -1.32 4.91 -4.54
CA ILE A 33 -2.53 4.09 -4.60
C ILE A 33 -2.22 2.67 -4.11
N GLY A 34 -1.12 2.08 -4.60
CA GLY A 34 -0.68 0.74 -4.24
C GLY A 34 -0.65 0.53 -2.73
N HIS A 35 0.17 1.31 -2.03
CA HIS A 35 0.34 1.18 -0.59
C HIS A 35 -0.87 1.70 0.21
N ASN A 36 -1.49 2.82 -0.19
CA ASN A 36 -2.64 3.35 0.56
C ASN A 36 -3.86 2.42 0.52
N THR A 37 -4.01 1.62 -0.53
CA THR A 37 -5.03 0.55 -0.58
C THR A 37 -4.80 -0.45 0.55
N LEU A 38 -3.55 -0.85 0.80
CA LEU A 38 -3.20 -1.74 1.91
C LEU A 38 -3.47 -1.09 3.27
N VAL A 39 -3.22 0.21 3.41
CA VAL A 39 -3.55 0.95 4.63
C VAL A 39 -5.06 0.97 4.87
N THR A 40 -5.85 1.19 3.81
CA THR A 40 -7.32 1.16 3.87
C THR A 40 -7.83 -0.23 4.31
N HIS A 41 -7.25 -1.31 3.80
CA HIS A 41 -7.59 -2.67 4.23
C HIS A 41 -7.25 -2.92 5.71
N ALA A 42 -6.10 -2.42 6.17
CA ALA A 42 -5.71 -2.54 7.57
C ALA A 42 -6.62 -1.73 8.50
N GLU A 43 -7.03 -0.52 8.10
CA GLU A 43 -7.99 0.32 8.81
C GLU A 43 -9.37 -0.36 8.88
N PHE A 44 -9.83 -0.96 7.78
CA PHE A 44 -11.06 -1.74 7.78
C PHE A 44 -11.00 -2.92 8.75
N LEU A 45 -9.91 -3.72 8.71
CA LEU A 45 -9.73 -4.83 9.65
C LEU A 45 -9.70 -4.37 11.10
N LYS A 46 -9.17 -3.18 11.37
CA LYS A 46 -9.14 -2.58 12.69
C LYS A 46 -10.55 -2.29 13.19
N VAL A 47 -11.36 -1.62 12.37
CA VAL A 47 -12.77 -1.29 12.69
C VAL A 47 -13.60 -2.56 12.82
N ALA A 48 -13.55 -3.44 11.84
CA ALA A 48 -14.34 -4.67 11.79
C ALA A 48 -14.07 -5.63 12.96
N ASN A 49 -12.84 -5.60 13.52
CA ASN A 49 -12.45 -6.50 14.60
C ASN A 49 -12.32 -5.81 15.97
N TYR A 50 -12.73 -4.55 16.11
CA TYR A 50 -12.56 -3.74 17.33
C TYR A 50 -11.12 -3.78 17.88
N ASN A 51 -10.12 -3.85 16.98
CA ASN A 51 -8.73 -3.99 17.37
C ASN A 51 -8.10 -2.60 17.57
N GLN A 52 -7.30 -2.41 18.63
CA GLN A 52 -6.63 -1.13 18.84
C GLN A 52 -5.31 -1.02 18.06
N GLU A 53 -4.74 -2.16 17.64
CA GLU A 53 -3.46 -2.23 16.96
C GLU A 53 -3.53 -2.93 15.60
N PRO A 54 -2.57 -2.65 14.69
CA PRO A 54 -1.52 -1.63 14.72
C PRO A 54 -1.89 -0.37 13.92
N ARG A 55 -1.35 0.79 14.33
CA ARG A 55 -1.44 2.02 13.52
C ARG A 55 -0.54 1.91 12.29
N VAL A 56 -1.13 1.88 11.10
CA VAL A 56 -0.44 1.96 9.81
C VAL A 56 -0.57 3.37 9.23
N PHE A 57 0.38 3.77 8.39
CA PHE A 57 0.44 5.13 7.84
C PHE A 57 0.38 5.17 6.32
N ARG A 58 -0.40 6.10 5.78
CA ARG A 58 -0.47 6.38 4.34
C ARG A 58 0.77 7.18 3.89
N LEU A 59 1.13 7.08 2.61
CA LEU A 59 2.21 7.89 2.01
C LEU A 59 1.73 9.31 1.65
N LEU A 60 0.48 9.39 1.19
CA LEU A 60 -0.26 10.62 0.95
C LEU A 60 -1.58 10.57 1.73
N PRO A 61 -2.14 11.72 2.13
CA PRO A 61 -3.44 11.76 2.80
C PRO A 61 -4.58 11.30 1.88
N VAL A 62 -4.36 11.32 0.56
CA VAL A 62 -5.31 10.93 -0.48
C VAL A 62 -4.90 9.63 -1.19
N GLY A 63 -5.87 9.02 -1.88
CA GLY A 63 -5.71 7.76 -2.61
C GLY A 63 -5.90 6.52 -1.74
N GLY A 64 -6.03 5.37 -2.39
CA GLY A 64 -6.20 4.06 -1.74
C GLY A 64 -7.41 3.27 -2.23
N ALA A 65 -7.83 3.48 -3.48
CA ALA A 65 -8.89 2.73 -4.15
C ALA A 65 -10.27 2.81 -3.45
N SER A 66 -10.49 3.84 -2.63
CA SER A 66 -11.74 4.08 -1.89
C SER A 66 -12.48 5.33 -2.33
N ASN A 67 -11.80 6.28 -2.98
CA ASN A 67 -12.40 7.50 -3.50
C ASN A 67 -11.74 7.87 -4.83
N PHE A 68 -12.54 7.93 -5.89
CA PHE A 68 -12.09 8.26 -7.25
C PHE A 68 -11.30 9.57 -7.31
N ILE A 69 -11.80 10.63 -6.67
CA ILE A 69 -11.15 11.95 -6.67
C ILE A 69 -9.77 11.85 -6.01
N GLY A 70 -9.69 11.19 -4.86
CA GLY A 70 -8.44 10.98 -4.14
C GLY A 70 -7.42 10.18 -4.95
N ASP A 71 -7.86 9.15 -5.67
CA ASP A 71 -7.00 8.34 -6.53
C ASP A 71 -6.49 9.13 -7.74
N VAL A 72 -7.32 9.96 -8.37
CA VAL A 72 -6.89 10.84 -9.46
C VAL A 72 -5.81 11.81 -8.98
N PHE A 73 -5.98 12.44 -7.81
CA PHE A 73 -4.95 13.30 -7.23
C PHE A 73 -3.65 12.54 -6.95
N SER A 74 -3.72 11.34 -6.38
CA SER A 74 -2.54 10.50 -6.17
C SER A 74 -1.81 10.15 -7.47
N LEU A 75 -2.56 9.87 -8.55
CA LEU A 75 -1.97 9.60 -9.88
C LEU A 75 -1.29 10.84 -10.44
N ILE A 76 -1.93 12.01 -10.37
CA ILE A 76 -1.33 13.27 -10.85
C ILE A 76 -0.01 13.52 -10.13
N ILE A 77 0.03 13.39 -8.81
CA ILE A 77 1.25 13.56 -8.01
C ILE A 77 2.31 12.54 -8.43
N TRP A 78 1.92 11.28 -8.60
CA TRP A 78 2.82 10.21 -9.05
C TRP A 78 3.46 10.54 -10.41
N TYR A 79 2.66 10.89 -11.41
CA TYR A 79 3.17 11.23 -12.74
C TYR A 79 3.98 12.51 -12.75
N PHE A 80 3.58 13.53 -11.98
CA PHE A 80 4.34 14.76 -11.84
C PHE A 80 5.74 14.48 -11.27
N MET A 81 5.84 13.64 -10.23
CA MET A 81 7.12 13.22 -9.66
C MET A 81 7.99 12.50 -10.69
N CYS A 82 7.43 11.58 -11.47
CA CYS A 82 8.17 10.91 -12.55
C CYS A 82 8.68 11.90 -13.61
N VAL A 83 7.80 12.77 -14.11
CA VAL A 83 8.15 13.74 -15.17
C VAL A 83 9.20 14.72 -14.67
N TYR A 84 9.01 15.27 -13.47
CA TYR A 84 9.95 16.23 -12.88
C TYR A 84 11.36 15.63 -12.77
N SER A 85 11.50 14.44 -12.20
CA SER A 85 12.79 13.74 -12.09
C SER A 85 13.48 13.53 -13.44
N CYS A 86 12.72 13.26 -14.50
CA CYS A 86 13.25 13.09 -15.85
C CYS A 86 13.63 14.41 -16.52
N CYS A 87 12.85 15.48 -16.32
CA CYS A 87 13.06 16.77 -16.99
C CYS A 87 14.18 17.60 -16.36
N VAL A 88 14.44 17.47 -15.06
CA VAL A 88 15.45 18.28 -14.38
C VAL A 88 16.87 17.97 -14.85
N ILE A 89 17.15 16.74 -15.27
CA ILE A 89 18.47 16.33 -15.79
C ILE A 89 18.83 17.10 -17.08
N PRO A 90 18.04 17.06 -18.16
CA PRO A 90 18.37 17.83 -19.36
C PRO A 90 18.34 19.34 -19.09
N ILE A 91 17.46 19.85 -18.23
CA ILE A 91 17.47 21.27 -17.84
C ILE A 91 18.83 21.65 -17.24
N ALA A 92 19.40 20.80 -16.38
CA ALA A 92 20.75 21.00 -15.84
C ALA A 92 21.82 21.09 -16.92
N CYS A 93 21.67 20.34 -18.01
CA CYS A 93 22.67 20.27 -19.08
C CYS A 93 22.57 21.43 -20.08
N TYR A 94 21.38 22.00 -20.25
CA TYR A 94 21.13 23.08 -21.23
C TYR A 94 21.01 24.47 -20.60
N CYS A 95 20.78 24.56 -19.29
CA CYS A 95 20.63 25.82 -18.58
C CYS A 95 21.86 26.13 -17.73
N ASP A 96 22.66 27.10 -18.16
CA ASP A 96 23.84 27.58 -17.44
C ASP A 96 23.51 28.53 -16.27
N ASN A 97 22.25 28.59 -15.86
CA ASN A 97 21.83 29.44 -14.76
C ASN A 97 22.05 28.73 -13.41
N THR A 98 23.06 29.19 -12.67
CA THR A 98 23.42 28.63 -11.35
C THR A 98 22.25 28.65 -10.36
N VAL A 99 21.41 29.70 -10.36
CA VAL A 99 20.28 29.79 -9.42
C VAL A 99 19.25 28.70 -9.69
N ILE A 100 18.94 28.45 -10.96
CA ILE A 100 18.00 27.39 -11.37
C ILE A 100 18.55 26.01 -10.98
N ASN A 101 19.85 25.79 -11.18
CA ASN A 101 20.49 24.52 -10.85
C ASN A 101 20.53 24.26 -9.33
N ILE A 102 20.78 25.29 -8.51
CA ILE A 102 20.67 25.20 -7.04
C ILE A 102 19.24 24.86 -6.62
N ALA A 103 18.24 25.58 -7.16
CA ALA A 103 16.84 25.35 -6.82
C ALA A 103 16.40 23.92 -7.16
N ASN A 104 16.77 23.45 -8.35
CA ASN A 104 16.49 22.09 -8.80
C ASN A 104 17.15 21.03 -7.90
N ALA A 105 18.43 21.23 -7.56
CA ALA A 105 19.14 20.32 -6.65
C ALA A 105 18.46 20.26 -5.26
N ALA A 106 18.03 21.40 -4.73
CA ALA A 106 17.30 21.46 -3.45
C ALA A 106 15.98 20.68 -3.51
N VAL A 107 15.18 20.87 -4.57
CA VAL A 107 13.92 20.12 -4.76
C VAL A 107 14.17 18.62 -4.90
N LEU A 108 15.19 18.21 -5.67
CA LEU A 108 15.54 16.80 -5.81
C LEU A 108 15.96 16.16 -4.48
N CYS A 109 16.68 16.88 -3.63
CA CYS A 109 17.03 16.43 -2.28
C CYS A 109 15.79 16.25 -1.39
N VAL A 110 14.84 17.19 -1.43
CA VAL A 110 13.57 17.08 -0.69
C VAL A 110 12.77 15.85 -1.16
N LEU A 111 12.67 15.65 -2.47
CA LEU A 111 12.01 14.49 -3.05
C LEU A 111 12.72 13.18 -2.69
N LEU A 112 14.05 13.16 -2.68
CA LEU A 112 14.84 12.00 -2.27
C LEU A 112 14.54 11.61 -0.82
N MET A 113 14.53 12.59 0.09
CA MET A 113 14.15 12.38 1.49
C MET A 113 12.73 11.83 1.60
N TYR A 114 11.79 12.40 0.85
CA TYR A 114 10.41 11.92 0.81
C TYR A 114 10.30 10.46 0.36
N TYR A 115 11.03 10.06 -0.69
CA TYR A 115 11.03 8.67 -1.18
C TYR A 115 11.63 7.69 -0.17
N ILE A 116 12.72 8.06 0.50
CA ILE A 116 13.34 7.23 1.55
C ILE A 116 12.39 7.04 2.73
N ILE A 117 11.74 8.11 3.19
CA ILE A 117 10.71 8.06 4.24
C ILE A 117 9.53 7.17 3.78
N GLY A 118 9.16 7.25 2.50
CA GLY A 118 8.13 6.40 1.92
C GLY A 118 8.49 4.92 1.97
N ILE A 119 9.70 4.54 1.55
CA ILE A 119 10.20 3.16 1.61
C ILE A 119 10.21 2.65 3.06
N TYR A 120 10.71 3.46 3.99
CA TYR A 120 10.68 3.13 5.41
C TYR A 120 9.25 2.89 5.92
N THR A 121 8.32 3.77 5.55
CA THR A 121 6.91 3.69 5.95
C THR A 121 6.23 2.42 5.41
N ILE A 122 6.43 2.10 4.13
CA ILE A 122 5.92 0.86 3.52
C ILE A 122 6.46 -0.36 4.27
N THR A 123 7.77 -0.39 4.52
CA THR A 123 8.43 -1.52 5.19
C THR A 123 7.95 -1.69 6.63
N ARG A 124 7.78 -0.58 7.36
CA ARG A 124 7.25 -0.59 8.73
C ARG A 124 5.81 -1.07 8.77
N ASN A 125 4.97 -0.62 7.84
CA ASN A 125 3.58 -1.05 7.75
C ASN A 125 3.45 -2.53 7.39
N LYS A 126 4.27 -3.04 6.46
CA LYS A 126 4.33 -4.47 6.13
C LYS A 126 4.57 -5.31 7.38
N THR A 127 5.56 -4.93 8.19
CA THR A 127 5.92 -5.64 9.43
C THR A 127 4.78 -5.61 10.44
N LYS A 128 4.09 -4.47 10.57
CA LYS A 128 2.91 -4.34 11.43
C LYS A 128 1.74 -5.22 10.95
N LEU A 129 1.43 -5.17 9.65
CA LEU A 129 0.31 -5.90 9.06
C LEU A 129 0.51 -7.42 9.16
N LYS A 130 1.73 -7.92 8.93
CA LYS A 130 2.06 -9.34 9.08
C LYS A 130 1.94 -9.87 10.51
N ARG A 131 1.90 -8.99 11.53
CA ARG A 131 1.68 -9.39 12.92
C ARG A 131 0.20 -9.46 13.29
N MET A 132 -0.70 -8.93 12.46
CA MET A 132 -2.13 -8.96 12.72
C MET A 132 -2.66 -10.38 12.56
N LEU A 133 -3.36 -10.88 13.58
CA LEU A 133 -3.96 -12.21 13.56
C LEU A 133 -5.03 -12.36 12.46
N CYS A 134 -5.72 -11.26 12.13
CA CYS A 134 -6.73 -11.21 11.08
C CYS A 134 -6.15 -11.05 9.66
N VAL A 135 -4.84 -11.17 9.49
CA VAL A 135 -4.19 -11.19 8.17
C VAL A 135 -3.50 -12.53 7.99
N ALA A 136 -3.90 -13.26 6.95
CA ALA A 136 -3.35 -14.56 6.64
C ALA A 136 -2.84 -14.62 5.20
N GLU A 137 -1.72 -15.32 5.01
CA GLU A 137 -1.20 -15.61 3.67
C GLU A 137 -1.79 -16.94 3.17
N THR A 138 -2.21 -16.97 1.90
CA THR A 138 -2.76 -18.17 1.26
C THR A 138 -2.03 -18.53 -0.01
N THR A 139 -1.94 -19.83 -0.28
CA THR A 139 -1.44 -20.42 -1.53
C THR A 139 -2.51 -21.27 -2.22
N ALA A 140 -3.76 -21.21 -1.76
CA ALA A 140 -4.80 -22.11 -2.24
C ALA A 140 -5.34 -21.69 -3.62
N ASP A 141 -5.39 -22.65 -4.54
CA ASP A 141 -5.82 -22.45 -5.94
C ASP A 141 -7.26 -21.98 -6.08
N ARG A 142 -8.12 -22.27 -5.09
CA ARG A 142 -9.52 -21.83 -5.08
C ARG A 142 -9.71 -20.30 -5.07
N TYR A 143 -8.63 -19.54 -4.82
CA TYR A 143 -8.62 -18.08 -4.85
C TYR A 143 -7.89 -17.53 -6.08
N GLN A 144 -7.61 -18.36 -7.09
CA GLN A 144 -7.03 -17.92 -8.36
C GLN A 144 -7.88 -16.77 -8.96
N GLY A 145 -7.23 -15.66 -9.27
CA GLY A 145 -7.86 -14.42 -9.77
C GLY A 145 -8.06 -13.32 -8.73
N TYR A 146 -7.97 -13.62 -7.43
CA TYR A 146 -8.04 -12.62 -6.35
C TYR A 146 -6.66 -12.39 -5.72
N GLN A 147 -6.29 -11.13 -5.52
CA GLN A 147 -5.12 -10.77 -4.72
C GLN A 147 -5.43 -10.86 -3.22
N ASN A 148 -6.61 -10.39 -2.80
CA ASN A 148 -7.10 -10.55 -1.44
C ASN A 148 -8.58 -10.92 -1.38
N TYR A 149 -8.97 -11.49 -0.23
CA TYR A 149 -10.34 -11.89 0.06
C TYR A 149 -10.67 -11.65 1.54
N PHE A 150 -11.84 -11.09 1.83
CA PHE A 150 -12.32 -10.87 3.20
C PHE A 150 -13.44 -11.84 3.54
N PHE A 151 -13.41 -12.42 4.74
CA PHE A 151 -14.42 -13.35 5.20
C PHE A 151 -14.53 -13.33 6.72
N GLU A 152 -15.72 -13.65 7.20
CA GLU A 152 -16.02 -13.68 8.63
C GLU A 152 -15.81 -15.09 9.19
N VAL A 153 -15.11 -15.18 10.31
CA VAL A 153 -14.85 -16.44 11.01
C VAL A 153 -15.50 -16.40 12.38
N GLY A 154 -16.43 -17.32 12.61
CA GLY A 154 -17.05 -17.60 13.90
C GLY A 154 -16.67 -18.98 14.43
N SER A 155 -17.26 -19.39 15.54
CA SER A 155 -17.02 -20.71 16.15
C SER A 155 -17.28 -21.88 15.19
N ASN A 156 -18.28 -21.74 14.32
CA ASN A 156 -18.84 -22.86 13.56
C ASN A 156 -18.12 -23.13 12.22
N ASN A 157 -17.31 -22.18 11.71
CA ASN A 157 -16.68 -22.27 10.39
C ASN A 157 -15.14 -22.32 10.46
N THR A 158 -14.53 -22.26 11.65
CA THR A 158 -13.06 -22.34 11.83
C THR A 158 -12.45 -23.66 11.33
N GLU A 159 -13.19 -24.77 11.38
CA GLU A 159 -12.76 -26.09 10.91
C GLU A 159 -12.52 -26.10 9.38
N GLN A 160 -13.33 -25.36 8.63
CA GLN A 160 -13.31 -25.30 7.17
C GLN A 160 -12.17 -24.43 6.60
N LEU A 161 -11.39 -23.78 7.46
CA LEU A 161 -10.27 -22.91 7.07
C LEU A 161 -8.98 -23.70 6.77
N THR A 162 -9.10 -24.78 5.99
CA THR A 162 -8.02 -25.73 5.68
C THR A 162 -6.78 -25.10 5.05
N PHE A 163 -6.97 -23.99 4.34
CA PHE A 163 -5.93 -23.18 3.70
C PHE A 163 -5.06 -22.37 4.67
N LEU A 164 -5.46 -22.20 5.94
CA LEU A 164 -4.65 -21.53 6.96
C LEU A 164 -3.68 -22.51 7.61
N ASN A 165 -2.43 -22.08 7.82
CA ASN A 165 -1.45 -22.82 8.62
C ASN A 165 -2.04 -23.16 10.01
N MET A 166 -1.82 -24.39 10.48
CA MET A 166 -2.31 -24.88 11.78
C MET A 166 -1.99 -23.93 12.94
N LYS A 167 -0.78 -23.34 12.96
CA LYS A 167 -0.40 -22.40 14.03
C LYS A 167 -1.28 -21.14 14.04
N HIS A 168 -1.59 -20.60 12.85
CA HIS A 168 -2.50 -19.46 12.72
C HIS A 168 -3.93 -19.83 13.11
N ARG A 169 -4.41 -20.99 12.67
CA ARG A 169 -5.76 -21.47 12.98
C ARG A 169 -5.98 -21.66 14.49
N LYS A 170 -5.00 -22.22 15.21
CA LYS A 170 -5.04 -22.36 16.67
C LYS A 170 -5.17 -21.00 17.37
N LYS A 171 -4.36 -20.01 16.98
CA LYS A 171 -4.44 -18.65 17.53
C LYS A 171 -5.79 -17.98 17.24
N LEU A 172 -6.30 -18.15 16.01
CA LEU A 172 -7.59 -17.61 15.60
C LEU A 172 -8.74 -18.18 16.45
N ARG A 173 -8.72 -19.49 16.71
CA ARG A 173 -9.71 -20.14 17.59
C ARG A 173 -9.64 -19.60 19.02
N GLN A 174 -8.43 -19.46 19.58
CA GLN A 174 -8.26 -18.90 20.93
C GLN A 174 -8.87 -17.51 21.03
N GLU A 175 -8.62 -16.65 20.03
CA GLU A 175 -9.17 -15.30 19.99
C GLU A 175 -10.71 -15.28 19.88
N ILE A 176 -11.30 -16.15 19.06
CA ILE A 176 -12.77 -16.26 18.93
C ILE A 176 -13.41 -16.73 20.25
N VAL A 177 -12.76 -17.65 20.97
CA VAL A 177 -13.22 -18.10 22.29
C VAL A 177 -13.14 -16.95 23.30
N ILE A 178 -12.03 -16.20 23.33
CA ILE A 178 -11.88 -15.01 24.19
C ILE A 178 -12.98 -13.97 23.89
N ARG A 179 -13.35 -13.81 22.61
CA ARG A 179 -14.43 -12.93 22.15
C ARG A 179 -15.84 -13.48 22.40
N LYS A 180 -15.98 -14.55 23.20
CA LYS A 180 -17.26 -15.20 23.53
C LYS A 180 -18.05 -15.64 22.28
N GLY A 181 -17.34 -16.11 21.25
CA GLY A 181 -17.96 -16.59 20.01
C GLY A 181 -18.37 -15.49 19.02
N LYS A 182 -18.13 -14.20 19.31
CA LYS A 182 -18.30 -13.15 18.30
C LYS A 182 -17.34 -13.37 17.14
N GLY A 183 -17.85 -13.25 15.91
CA GLY A 183 -17.10 -13.45 14.68
C GLY A 183 -15.92 -12.46 14.54
N MET A 184 -14.94 -12.84 13.73
CA MET A 184 -13.79 -12.02 13.39
C MET A 184 -13.63 -11.96 11.87
N VAL A 185 -13.49 -10.77 11.32
CA VAL A 185 -13.21 -10.57 9.90
C VAL A 185 -11.73 -10.80 9.64
N VAL A 186 -11.44 -11.74 8.75
CA VAL A 186 -10.08 -12.11 8.36
C VAL A 186 -9.87 -11.77 6.89
N MET A 187 -8.69 -11.22 6.60
CA MET A 187 -8.21 -10.97 5.26
C MET A 187 -7.21 -12.05 4.84
N LEU A 188 -7.51 -12.71 3.74
CA LEU A 188 -6.57 -13.56 3.03
C LEU A 188 -5.82 -12.76 1.99
N CYS A 189 -4.50 -12.92 1.97
CA CYS A 189 -3.61 -12.27 1.03
C CYS A 189 -2.87 -13.32 0.22
N ALA A 190 -2.96 -13.25 -1.11
CA ALA A 190 -2.10 -13.99 -2.01
C ALA A 190 -0.71 -13.33 -2.08
N ARG A 191 0.28 -14.06 -2.62
CA ARG A 191 1.62 -13.49 -2.89
C ARG A 191 1.57 -12.30 -3.85
N SER A 192 0.65 -12.31 -4.82
CA SER A 192 0.42 -11.22 -5.77
C SER A 192 -0.03 -9.93 -5.07
N TYR A 193 -0.83 -10.02 -3.99
CA TYR A 193 -1.21 -8.87 -3.17
C TYR A 193 0.00 -8.19 -2.54
N TRP A 194 0.87 -8.97 -1.87
CA TRP A 194 2.08 -8.42 -1.26
C TRP A 194 3.03 -7.84 -2.31
N ARG A 195 3.10 -8.44 -3.50
CA ARG A 195 3.86 -7.86 -4.61
C ARG A 195 3.30 -6.50 -5.02
N SER A 196 2.00 -6.43 -5.30
CA SER A 196 1.33 -5.24 -5.80
C SER A 196 1.33 -4.08 -4.79
N ARG A 197 1.11 -4.37 -3.50
CA ARG A 197 0.89 -3.34 -2.48
C ARG A 197 2.14 -2.97 -1.67
N ILE A 198 3.21 -3.77 -1.75
CA ILE A 198 4.46 -3.52 -1.03
C ILE A 198 5.67 -3.50 -1.97
N ILE A 199 5.90 -4.57 -2.73
CA ILE A 199 7.14 -4.72 -3.51
C ILE A 199 7.21 -3.70 -4.65
N TYR A 200 6.17 -3.60 -5.47
CA TYR A 200 6.16 -2.64 -6.59
C TYR A 200 6.24 -1.18 -6.12
N PRO A 201 5.49 -0.74 -5.08
CA PRO A 201 5.69 0.59 -4.48
C PRO A 201 7.13 0.87 -4.04
N ILE A 202 7.79 -0.10 -3.38
CA ILE A 202 9.19 0.05 -2.98
C ILE A 202 10.10 0.19 -4.20
N ILE A 203 9.90 -0.64 -5.23
CA ILE A 203 10.68 -0.57 -6.47
C ILE A 203 10.49 0.79 -7.15
N CYS A 204 9.25 1.29 -7.28
CA CYS A 204 8.97 2.61 -7.83
C CYS A 204 9.75 3.72 -7.11
N LEU A 205 9.65 3.76 -5.78
CA LEU A 205 10.32 4.78 -4.97
C LEU A 205 11.84 4.63 -5.00
N ALA A 206 12.37 3.40 -5.02
CA ALA A 206 13.80 3.15 -5.10
C ALA A 206 14.38 3.62 -6.45
N VAL A 207 13.68 3.33 -7.54
CA VAL A 207 14.07 3.79 -8.89
C VAL A 207 14.05 5.32 -8.95
N LEU A 208 12.98 5.97 -8.50
CA LEU A 208 12.95 7.45 -8.45
C LEU A 208 14.01 8.05 -7.53
N SER A 209 14.33 7.40 -6.41
CA SER A 209 15.43 7.83 -5.54
C SER A 209 16.76 7.82 -6.28
N LEU A 210 17.03 6.77 -7.07
CA LEU A 210 18.23 6.69 -7.88
C LEU A 210 18.27 7.78 -8.96
N PHE A 211 17.16 8.00 -9.68
CA PHE A 211 17.07 9.07 -10.67
C PHE A 211 17.28 10.45 -10.04
N ASN A 212 16.70 10.73 -8.88
CA ASN A 212 16.92 11.98 -8.17
C ASN A 212 18.36 12.16 -7.73
N LEU A 213 19.00 11.10 -7.25
CA LEU A 213 20.41 11.13 -6.86
C LEU A 213 21.30 11.48 -8.06
N ILE A 214 21.06 10.84 -9.22
CA ILE A 214 21.74 11.18 -10.47
C ILE A 214 21.49 12.64 -10.83
N GLY A 215 20.25 13.10 -10.76
CA GLY A 215 19.89 14.49 -11.04
C GLY A 215 20.63 15.49 -10.15
N VAL A 216 20.73 15.22 -8.84
CA VAL A 216 21.51 16.07 -7.92
C VAL A 216 22.97 16.13 -8.34
N ILE A 217 23.59 14.99 -8.65
CA ILE A 217 24.99 14.93 -9.09
C ILE A 217 25.19 15.76 -10.36
N VAL A 218 24.33 15.60 -11.36
CA VAL A 218 24.41 16.36 -12.62
C VAL A 218 24.30 17.86 -12.36
N GLN A 219 23.33 18.29 -11.55
CA GLN A 219 23.17 19.70 -11.18
C GLN A 219 24.42 20.28 -10.51
N LEU A 220 25.02 19.54 -9.58
CA LEU A 220 26.24 19.95 -8.90
C LEU A 220 27.45 20.05 -9.84
N GLU A 221 27.60 19.08 -10.74
CA GLU A 221 28.70 19.07 -11.71
C GLU A 221 28.58 20.18 -12.75
N THR A 222 27.39 20.47 -13.27
CA THR A 222 27.19 21.63 -14.17
C THR A 222 27.58 22.93 -13.47
N MET A 223 27.19 23.13 -12.22
CA MET A 223 27.54 24.35 -11.48
C MET A 223 29.04 24.52 -11.26
N LYS A 224 29.80 23.43 -11.12
CA LYS A 224 31.27 23.51 -11.04
C LYS A 224 31.87 24.00 -12.36
N ARG A 225 31.35 23.52 -13.49
CA ARG A 225 31.82 23.91 -14.84
C ARG A 225 31.57 25.38 -15.17
N VAL A 226 30.50 25.98 -14.64
CA VAL A 226 30.20 27.41 -14.86
C VAL A 226 31.11 28.32 -14.03
N LYS A 227 31.68 27.82 -12.93
CA LYS A 227 32.53 28.60 -12.01
C LYS A 227 34.04 28.49 -12.27
N GLY A 228 34.47 27.48 -13.03
CA GLY A 228 35.87 27.26 -13.41
C GLY A 228 36.14 27.79 -14.81
#